data_AF-U5MWW0-F1
#
_entry.id   AF-U5MWW0-F1
#
_cell.length_a   1.000
_cell.length_b   1.000
_cell.length_c   1.000
_cell.angle_alpha   90.00
_cell.angle_beta   90.00
_cell.angle_gamma   90.00
#
_symmetry.space_group_name_H-M   'P 1'
#
loop_
_entity.id
_entity.type
_entity.pdbx_description
1 polymer ?
#
loop_
_entity_poly.entity_id
_entity_poly.type
_entity_poly.pdbx_seq_one_letter_code
_entity_poly.pdbx_strand_id
1 'polypeptide(L)'
;MITDVNTNDSDLTFGAILSRKRKELKLSFKELEEKLAEDDPENPVITASYLNRIENGKMDNPSFKIVCFLVEKLNLDLNEVMKSFGFKLGLSNNNKFKDIEQFIRLSDIEAPLFQDGGEIYERKNLTLNEKKLLNQLIENFFTYGVAYDSALVARIKDTIEIMEKYRESRVKIYNADVTE
;
A
#
# COMPACT_ATOMS: atom_id res chain seq x y z
N MET A 1 20.44 -28.97 16.68
CA MET A 1 19.29 -29.35 15.84
C MET A 1 18.14 -28.44 16.21
N ILE A 2 17.99 -27.34 15.49
CA ILE A 2 16.77 -26.54 15.47
C ILE A 2 16.40 -26.54 14.00
N THR A 3 15.33 -27.25 13.68
CA THR A 3 14.76 -27.29 12.34
C THR A 3 14.15 -25.93 12.06
N ASP A 4 14.82 -25.15 11.22
CA ASP A 4 14.21 -24.04 10.49
C ASP A 4 13.05 -24.59 9.68
N VAL A 5 11.83 -24.39 10.19
CA VAL A 5 10.62 -24.62 9.40
C VAL A 5 10.50 -23.45 8.45
N ASN A 6 11.04 -23.68 7.26
CA ASN A 6 10.81 -22.92 6.05
C ASN A 6 9.30 -23.03 5.72
N THR A 7 8.47 -22.11 6.24
CA THR A 7 7.05 -22.07 5.88
C THR A 7 6.94 -21.51 4.47
N ASN A 8 6.77 -22.45 3.55
CA ASN A 8 6.58 -22.23 2.12
C ASN A 8 5.48 -21.18 1.86
N ASP A 9 5.83 -20.17 1.07
CA ASP A 9 4.95 -19.17 0.48
C ASP A 9 4.10 -19.77 -0.67
N SER A 10 3.80 -21.08 -0.60
CA SER A 10 3.12 -21.93 -1.60
C SER A 10 1.64 -22.18 -1.32
N ASP A 11 1.14 -21.83 -0.12
CA ASP A 11 -0.18 -22.29 0.35
C ASP A 11 -1.26 -21.20 0.32
N LEU A 12 -0.92 -19.97 -0.06
CA LEU A 12 -1.87 -18.86 -0.12
C LEU A 12 -2.62 -18.86 -1.45
N THR A 13 -3.55 -19.79 -1.65
CA THR A 13 -4.47 -19.77 -2.80
C THR A 13 -5.79 -19.10 -2.44
N PHE A 14 -6.49 -18.52 -3.42
CA PHE A 14 -7.81 -17.92 -3.18
C PHE A 14 -8.81 -18.94 -2.60
N GLY A 15 -8.73 -20.20 -3.06
CA GLY A 15 -9.52 -21.31 -2.53
C GLY A 15 -9.24 -21.60 -1.05
N ALA A 16 -7.97 -21.53 -0.62
CA ALA A 16 -7.61 -21.71 0.79
C ALA A 16 -8.17 -20.58 1.67
N ILE A 17 -8.11 -19.32 1.20
CA ILE A 17 -8.68 -18.16 1.90
C ILE A 17 -10.18 -18.33 2.08
N LEU A 18 -10.88 -18.73 1.02
CA LEU A 18 -12.33 -18.95 1.04
C LEU A 18 -12.72 -20.10 1.98
N SER A 19 -12.00 -21.22 1.92
CA SER A 19 -12.25 -22.38 2.81
C SER A 19 -12.06 -22.03 4.28
N ARG A 20 -11.00 -21.28 4.61
CA ARG A 20 -10.76 -20.78 5.97
C ARG A 20 -11.94 -19.91 6.43
N LYS A 21 -12.36 -18.93 5.63
CA LYS A 21 -13.47 -18.05 6.01
C LYS A 21 -14.79 -18.79 6.19
N ARG A 22 -15.13 -19.71 5.29
CA ARG A 22 -16.35 -20.53 5.39
C ARG A 22 -16.36 -21.36 6.67
N LYS A 23 -15.22 -21.98 7.03
CA LYS A 23 -15.07 -22.76 8.27
C LYS A 23 -15.15 -21.89 9.52
N GLU A 24 -14.59 -20.68 9.51
CA GLU A 24 -14.75 -19.70 10.59
C GLU A 24 -16.23 -19.36 10.83
N LEU A 25 -16.99 -19.18 9.74
CA LEU A 25 -18.43 -18.93 9.79
C LEU A 25 -19.27 -20.19 10.09
N LYS A 26 -18.64 -21.38 10.16
CA LYS A 26 -19.28 -22.69 10.35
C LYS A 26 -20.37 -23.02 9.33
N LEU A 27 -20.19 -22.58 8.08
CA LEU A 27 -21.17 -22.80 7.01
C LEU A 27 -20.79 -24.01 6.14
N SER A 28 -21.80 -24.80 5.78
CA SER A 28 -21.71 -25.71 4.64
C SER A 28 -21.69 -24.92 3.32
N PHE A 29 -21.34 -25.58 2.21
CA PHE A 29 -21.39 -24.93 0.89
C PHE A 29 -22.80 -24.48 0.51
N LYS A 30 -23.82 -25.24 0.90
CA LYS A 30 -25.22 -24.92 0.62
C LYS A 30 -25.67 -23.69 1.41
N GLU A 31 -25.34 -23.62 2.70
CA GLU A 31 -25.66 -22.44 3.51
C GLU A 31 -24.88 -21.20 3.06
N LEU A 32 -23.66 -21.37 2.53
CA LEU A 32 -22.90 -20.27 1.95
C LEU A 32 -23.52 -19.77 0.63
N GLU A 33 -23.97 -20.68 -0.23
CA GLU A 33 -24.75 -20.33 -1.44
C GLU A 33 -26.03 -19.57 -1.07
N GLU A 34 -26.81 -20.06 -0.12
CA GLU A 34 -28.04 -19.39 0.35
C GLU A 34 -27.74 -18.00 0.93
N LYS A 35 -26.60 -17.83 1.63
CA LYS A 35 -26.16 -16.53 2.15
C LYS A 35 -25.72 -15.55 1.05
N LEU A 36 -25.20 -16.05 -0.06
CA LEU A 36 -24.72 -15.26 -1.18
C LEU A 36 -25.81 -15.01 -2.24
N ALA A 37 -26.95 -15.69 -2.13
CA ALA A 37 -28.10 -15.49 -3.00
C ALA A 37 -28.66 -14.08 -2.81
N GLU A 38 -28.65 -13.28 -3.87
CA GLU A 38 -29.25 -11.96 -3.90
C GLU A 38 -30.25 -11.87 -5.06
N ASP A 39 -31.34 -11.15 -4.84
CA ASP A 39 -32.35 -10.83 -5.85
C ASP A 39 -31.92 -9.66 -6.76
N ASP A 40 -30.61 -9.55 -7.03
CA ASP A 40 -30.03 -8.53 -7.90
C ASP A 40 -29.48 -9.17 -9.19
N PRO A 41 -30.05 -8.84 -10.37
CA PRO A 41 -29.58 -9.38 -11.65
C PRO A 41 -28.16 -8.95 -12.02
N GLU A 42 -27.60 -7.91 -11.37
CA GLU A 42 -26.21 -7.51 -11.58
C GLU A 42 -25.21 -8.36 -10.79
N ASN A 43 -25.65 -9.15 -9.81
CA ASN A 43 -24.76 -9.97 -8.99
C ASN A 43 -24.53 -11.38 -9.56
N PRO A 44 -23.31 -11.93 -9.44
CA PRO A 44 -23.02 -13.26 -9.95
C PRO A 44 -23.76 -14.32 -9.13
N VAL A 45 -24.44 -15.24 -9.81
CA VAL A 45 -25.02 -16.43 -9.18
C VAL A 45 -23.89 -17.40 -8.83
N ILE A 46 -23.68 -17.64 -7.54
CA ILE A 46 -22.61 -18.51 -7.03
C ILE A 46 -23.23 -19.75 -6.38
N THR A 47 -23.01 -20.92 -6.98
CA THR A 47 -23.54 -22.20 -6.47
C THR A 47 -22.59 -22.90 -5.51
N ALA A 48 -23.11 -23.80 -4.66
CA ALA A 48 -22.32 -24.65 -3.77
C ALA A 48 -21.26 -25.48 -4.54
N SER A 49 -21.63 -25.98 -5.72
CA SER A 49 -20.71 -26.72 -6.60
C SER A 49 -19.56 -25.85 -7.10
N TYR A 50 -19.87 -24.59 -7.45
CA TYR A 50 -18.88 -23.62 -7.89
C TYR A 50 -17.89 -23.26 -6.77
N LEU A 51 -18.39 -22.99 -5.55
CA LEU A 51 -17.56 -22.74 -4.36
C LEU A 51 -16.65 -23.93 -4.04
N ASN A 52 -17.18 -25.15 -4.11
CA ASN A 52 -16.41 -26.37 -3.89
C ASN A 52 -15.29 -26.54 -4.92
N ARG A 53 -15.50 -26.13 -6.17
CA ARG A 53 -14.45 -26.17 -7.21
C ARG A 53 -13.33 -25.16 -6.93
N ILE A 54 -13.67 -23.97 -6.45
CA ILE A 54 -12.69 -22.95 -6.05
C ILE A 54 -11.87 -23.44 -4.86
N GLU A 55 -12.51 -23.91 -3.78
CA GLU A 55 -11.80 -24.34 -2.56
C GLU A 55 -10.84 -25.51 -2.79
N ASN A 56 -11.12 -26.38 -3.77
CA ASN A 56 -10.28 -27.55 -4.06
C ASN A 56 -9.29 -27.34 -5.21
N GLY A 57 -9.07 -26.11 -5.67
CA GLY A 57 -8.14 -25.85 -6.78
C GLY A 57 -8.55 -26.51 -8.10
N LYS A 58 -9.84 -26.80 -8.28
CA LYS A 58 -10.40 -27.30 -9.55
C LYS A 58 -10.89 -26.17 -10.44
N MET A 59 -10.61 -24.94 -10.05
CA MET A 59 -10.91 -23.71 -10.75
C MET A 59 -9.83 -22.68 -10.43
N ASP A 60 -8.81 -22.61 -11.28
CA ASP A 60 -7.62 -21.81 -11.03
C ASP A 60 -7.85 -20.30 -11.23
N ASN A 61 -8.89 -19.92 -11.99
CA ASN A 61 -9.15 -18.52 -12.35
C ASN A 61 -10.65 -18.18 -12.26
N PRO A 62 -11.21 -17.98 -11.06
CA PRO A 62 -12.51 -17.34 -10.92
C PRO A 62 -12.48 -15.94 -11.55
N SER A 63 -13.61 -15.49 -12.12
CA SER A 63 -13.66 -14.15 -12.74
C SER A 63 -13.45 -13.06 -11.68
N PHE A 64 -12.85 -11.95 -12.08
CA PHE A 64 -12.60 -10.83 -11.15
C PHE A 64 -13.89 -10.34 -10.47
N LYS A 65 -15.01 -10.30 -11.20
CA LYS A 65 -16.33 -9.93 -10.65
C LYS A 65 -16.76 -10.85 -9.50
N ILE A 66 -16.54 -12.16 -9.64
CA ILE A 66 -16.84 -13.15 -8.59
C ILE A 66 -15.91 -12.99 -7.40
N VAL A 67 -14.62 -12.73 -7.64
CA VAL A 67 -13.64 -12.49 -6.57
C VAL A 67 -14.04 -11.25 -5.76
N CYS A 68 -14.32 -10.12 -6.41
CA CYS A 68 -14.77 -8.89 -5.74
C CYS A 68 -16.04 -9.11 -4.93
N PHE A 69 -17.03 -9.78 -5.51
CA PHE A 69 -18.28 -10.09 -4.83
C PHE A 69 -18.06 -10.94 -3.56
N LEU A 70 -17.25 -12.00 -3.64
CA LEU A 70 -16.94 -12.85 -2.48
C LEU A 70 -16.12 -12.11 -1.41
N VAL A 71 -15.19 -11.25 -1.83
CA VAL A 71 -14.41 -10.41 -0.91
C VAL A 71 -15.33 -9.51 -0.11
N GLU A 72 -16.27 -8.84 -0.77
CA GLU A 72 -17.22 -7.93 -0.14
C GLU A 72 -18.17 -8.67 0.80
N LYS A 73 -18.86 -9.71 0.30
CA LYS A 73 -19.91 -10.41 1.08
C LYS A 73 -19.37 -11.19 2.27
N LEU A 74 -18.13 -11.69 2.19
CA LEU A 74 -17.51 -12.47 3.25
C LEU A 74 -16.49 -11.65 4.05
N ASN A 75 -16.30 -10.37 3.71
CA ASN A 75 -15.32 -9.48 4.32
C ASN A 75 -13.93 -10.16 4.40
N LEU A 76 -13.45 -10.62 3.24
CA LEU A 76 -12.14 -11.27 3.12
C LEU A 76 -11.02 -10.23 3.21
N ASP A 77 -9.86 -10.64 3.73
CA ASP A 77 -8.68 -9.77 3.71
C ASP A 77 -8.20 -9.59 2.27
N LEU A 78 -8.40 -8.38 1.74
CA LEU A 78 -8.00 -8.01 0.39
C LEU A 78 -6.49 -8.23 0.17
N ASN A 79 -5.66 -8.04 1.20
CA ASN A 79 -4.22 -8.24 1.06
C ASN A 79 -3.88 -9.71 0.82
N GLU A 80 -4.51 -10.62 1.56
CA GLU A 80 -4.32 -12.05 1.35
C GLU A 80 -4.85 -12.48 -0.01
N VAL A 81 -6.03 -11.98 -0.41
CA VAL A 81 -6.64 -12.29 -1.71
C VAL A 81 -5.72 -11.85 -2.85
N MET A 82 -5.19 -10.63 -2.82
CA MET A 82 -4.27 -10.14 -3.85
C MET A 82 -2.96 -10.93 -3.88
N LYS A 83 -2.37 -11.26 -2.71
CA LYS A 83 -1.18 -12.14 -2.64
C LYS A 83 -1.47 -13.51 -3.26
N SER A 84 -2.69 -14.03 -3.13
CA SER A 84 -3.09 -15.32 -3.69
C SER A 84 -3.15 -15.38 -5.22
N PHE A 85 -3.27 -14.21 -5.88
CA PHE A 85 -3.19 -14.08 -7.34
C PHE A 85 -1.79 -13.66 -7.82
N GLY A 86 -0.76 -13.77 -6.96
CA GLY A 86 0.62 -13.46 -7.32
C GLY A 86 0.98 -11.98 -7.27
N PHE A 87 0.09 -11.11 -6.77
CA PHE A 87 0.39 -9.70 -6.52
C PHE A 87 1.22 -9.54 -5.23
N LYS A 88 2.43 -10.10 -5.22
CA LYS A 88 3.38 -10.00 -4.09
C LYS A 88 4.10 -8.64 -4.01
N LEU A 89 4.14 -7.89 -5.13
CA LEU A 89 4.96 -6.68 -5.30
C LEU A 89 4.21 -5.34 -5.19
N GLY A 90 2.94 -5.32 -4.78
CA GLY A 90 2.17 -4.08 -4.59
C GLY A 90 1.65 -3.84 -3.17
N LEU A 91 1.88 -4.80 -2.27
CA LEU A 91 1.29 -4.84 -0.93
C LEU A 91 2.36 -5.12 0.11
N SER A 92 3.38 -4.24 0.16
CA SER A 92 3.97 -3.90 1.45
C SER A 92 2.81 -3.58 2.40
N ASN A 93 2.86 -4.07 3.65
CA ASN A 93 1.76 -4.11 4.63
C ASN A 93 1.15 -2.73 5.05
N ASN A 94 1.12 -1.71 4.18
CA ASN A 94 0.66 -0.36 4.48
C ASN A 94 0.21 0.51 3.28
N ASN A 95 -0.18 -0.02 2.12
CA ASN A 95 -0.56 0.85 1.00
C ASN A 95 -2.07 1.10 0.90
N LYS A 96 -2.61 1.77 1.94
CA LYS A 96 -3.78 2.65 1.81
C LYS A 96 -3.28 4.10 1.76
N PHE A 97 -2.54 4.48 0.71
CA PHE A 97 -2.20 5.88 0.55
C PHE A 97 -3.43 6.59 -0.03
N LYS A 98 -4.21 7.24 0.84
CA LYS A 98 -5.36 8.06 0.42
C LYS A 98 -4.91 9.36 -0.26
N ASP A 99 -3.65 9.74 -0.09
CA ASP A 99 -3.03 10.96 -0.60
C ASP A 99 -1.50 10.82 -0.67
N ILE A 100 -0.86 11.77 -1.36
CA ILE A 100 0.60 11.83 -1.54
C ILE A 100 1.34 12.05 -0.21
N GLU A 101 0.67 12.66 0.77
CA GLU A 101 1.20 12.94 2.11
C GLU A 101 1.49 11.64 2.87
N GLN A 102 0.53 10.71 2.85
CA GLN A 102 0.68 9.39 3.48
C GLN A 102 1.74 8.54 2.77
N PHE A 103 1.82 8.63 1.44
CA PHE A 103 2.84 7.94 0.64
C PHE A 103 4.24 8.39 1.08
N ILE A 104 4.49 9.68 1.13
CA ILE A 104 5.80 10.24 1.52
C ILE A 104 6.14 9.92 2.96
N ARG A 105 5.15 9.96 3.87
CA ARG A 105 5.36 9.67 5.28
C ARG A 105 5.84 8.23 5.53
N LEU A 106 5.26 7.25 4.82
CA LEU A 106 5.54 5.82 5.03
C LEU A 106 6.64 5.27 4.12
N SER A 107 7.07 6.01 3.10
CA SER A 107 8.13 5.58 2.18
C SER A 107 9.53 5.78 2.77
N ASP A 108 10.43 4.83 2.55
CA ASP A 108 11.86 5.01 2.81
C ASP A 108 12.49 5.78 1.66
N ILE A 109 12.51 7.10 1.81
CA ILE A 109 13.04 8.03 0.80
C ILE A 109 14.48 8.36 1.18
N GLU A 110 15.43 7.96 0.35
CA GLU A 110 16.83 8.33 0.50
C GLU A 110 17.15 9.62 -0.25
N ALA A 111 17.81 10.55 0.42
CA ALA A 111 18.30 11.79 -0.17
C ALA A 111 19.79 11.99 0.11
N PRO A 112 20.51 12.78 -0.71
CA PRO A 112 21.88 13.19 -0.42
C PRO A 112 22.00 13.93 0.92
N LEU A 113 23.05 13.66 1.71
CA LEU A 113 23.44 14.49 2.86
C LEU A 113 24.31 15.67 2.44
N PHE A 114 25.26 15.38 1.56
CA PHE A 114 26.27 16.33 1.12
C PHE A 114 26.45 16.21 -0.39
N GLN A 115 26.51 17.37 -1.04
CA GLN A 115 26.84 17.50 -2.45
C GLN A 115 27.85 18.63 -2.59
N ASP A 116 29.04 18.30 -3.10
CA ASP A 116 30.08 19.27 -3.42
C ASP A 116 30.55 19.04 -4.85
N GLY A 117 30.72 20.11 -5.62
CA GLY A 117 31.12 20.04 -7.02
C GLY A 117 30.21 19.21 -7.95
N GLY A 118 29.01 18.81 -7.50
CA GLY A 118 28.10 17.94 -8.26
C GLY A 118 28.16 16.46 -7.87
N GLU A 119 29.12 16.04 -7.05
CA GLU A 119 29.24 14.66 -6.57
C GLU A 119 28.43 14.44 -5.29
N ILE A 120 27.70 13.31 -5.24
CA ILE A 120 26.92 12.88 -4.08
C ILE A 120 27.75 11.87 -3.30
N TYR A 121 28.19 12.26 -2.10
CA TYR A 121 29.10 11.44 -1.30
C TYR A 121 28.36 10.47 -0.38
N GLU A 122 27.17 10.85 0.09
CA GLU A 122 26.40 10.02 1.02
C GLU A 122 24.90 10.26 0.87
N ARG A 123 24.12 9.17 0.96
CA ARG A 123 22.66 9.20 1.00
C ARG A 123 22.18 8.67 2.34
N LYS A 124 21.19 9.37 2.92
CA LYS A 124 20.48 8.92 4.11
C LYS A 124 18.99 9.07 3.92
N ASN A 125 18.25 8.18 4.58
CA ASN A 125 16.81 8.27 4.69
C ASN A 125 16.38 9.63 5.24
N LEU A 126 15.29 10.16 4.69
CA LEU A 126 14.66 11.36 5.19
C LEU A 126 14.11 11.12 6.60
N THR A 127 14.36 12.06 7.50
CA THR A 127 13.74 12.05 8.82
C THR A 127 12.23 12.33 8.72
N LEU A 128 11.48 12.04 9.78
CA LEU A 128 10.04 12.34 9.83
C LEU A 128 9.77 13.84 9.60
N ASN A 129 10.66 14.72 10.08
CA ASN A 129 10.53 16.16 9.86
C ASN A 129 10.85 16.55 8.42
N GLU A 130 11.86 15.95 7.80
CA GLU A 130 12.18 16.20 6.38
C GLU A 130 11.08 15.72 5.44
N LYS A 131 10.43 14.58 5.76
CA LYS A 131 9.25 14.10 5.04
C LYS A 131 8.08 15.10 5.12
N LYS A 132 7.88 15.75 6.28
CA LYS A 132 6.88 16.84 6.41
C LYS A 132 7.23 18.07 5.56
N LEU A 133 8.50 18.47 5.53
CA LEU A 133 8.97 19.57 4.68
C LEU A 133 8.76 19.25 3.19
N LEU A 134 9.04 18.01 2.78
CA LEU A 134 8.79 17.54 1.40
C LEU A 134 7.31 17.60 1.02
N ASN A 135 6.41 17.19 1.91
CA ASN A 135 4.96 17.32 1.69
C ASN A 135 4.56 18.78 1.48
N GLN A 136 5.05 19.69 2.34
CA GLN A 136 4.77 21.13 2.22
C GLN A 136 5.31 21.72 0.92
N LEU A 137 6.49 21.30 0.45
CA LEU A 137 7.02 21.72 -0.84
C LEU A 137 6.10 21.31 -1.99
N ILE A 138 5.68 20.05 -2.01
CA ILE A 138 4.80 19.52 -3.06
C ILE A 138 3.46 20.26 -3.07
N GLU A 139 2.86 20.49 -1.91
CA GLU A 139 1.63 21.28 -1.78
C GLU A 139 1.83 22.72 -2.27
N ASN A 140 2.93 23.36 -1.92
CA ASN A 140 3.25 24.71 -2.38
C ASN A 140 3.47 24.78 -3.89
N PHE A 141 4.09 23.77 -4.50
CA PHE A 141 4.25 23.68 -5.96
C PHE A 141 2.91 23.56 -6.69
N PHE A 142 2.03 22.69 -6.21
CA PHE A 142 0.68 22.57 -6.81
C PHE A 142 -0.14 23.83 -6.60
N THR A 143 -0.06 24.44 -5.41
CA THR A 143 -0.75 25.69 -5.10
C THR A 143 -0.21 26.86 -5.93
N TYR A 144 1.10 26.90 -6.17
CA TYR A 144 1.74 27.87 -7.06
C TYR A 144 1.18 27.75 -8.48
N GLY A 145 1.02 26.53 -9.00
CA GLY A 145 0.49 26.29 -10.34
C GLY A 145 -0.94 26.76 -10.57
N VAL A 146 -1.69 27.09 -9.51
CA VAL A 146 -3.09 27.53 -9.56
C VAL A 146 -3.34 28.91 -8.94
N ALA A 147 -2.30 29.60 -8.46
CA ALA A 147 -2.43 30.89 -7.76
C ALA A 147 -2.39 32.08 -8.74
N TYR A 148 -3.13 33.16 -8.43
CA TYR A 148 -3.12 34.43 -9.17
C TYR A 148 -2.36 35.55 -8.41
N ASP A 149 -1.64 36.37 -9.19
CA ASP A 149 -0.97 37.64 -8.89
C ASP A 149 -0.26 37.77 -7.53
N SER A 150 -0.94 38.23 -6.48
CA SER A 150 -0.30 38.57 -5.19
C SER A 150 0.04 37.36 -4.32
N ALA A 151 -0.70 36.26 -4.49
CA ALA A 151 -0.43 35.02 -3.76
C ALA A 151 0.85 34.33 -4.26
N LEU A 152 1.24 34.57 -5.51
CA LEU A 152 2.37 33.90 -6.14
C LEU A 152 3.71 34.22 -5.45
N VAL A 153 3.96 35.49 -5.15
CA VAL A 153 5.19 35.94 -4.47
C VAL A 153 5.29 35.37 -3.06
N ALA A 154 4.16 35.32 -2.34
CA ALA A 154 4.11 34.69 -1.01
C ALA A 154 4.43 33.20 -1.09
N ARG A 155 3.87 32.47 -2.07
CA ARG A 155 4.15 31.03 -2.25
C ARG A 155 5.60 30.73 -2.63
N ILE A 156 6.22 31.57 -3.47
CA ILE A 156 7.65 31.45 -3.78
C ILE A 156 8.48 31.64 -2.52
N LYS A 157 8.17 32.67 -1.72
CA LYS A 157 8.87 32.93 -0.46
C LYS A 157 8.74 31.73 0.51
N ASP A 158 7.53 31.22 0.71
CA ASP A 158 7.30 30.05 1.57
C ASP A 158 8.09 28.82 1.09
N THR A 159 8.15 28.60 -0.23
CA THR A 159 8.91 27.50 -0.83
C THR A 159 10.40 27.63 -0.53
N ILE A 160 10.97 28.83 -0.69
CA ILE A 160 12.37 29.10 -0.38
C ILE A 160 12.66 28.85 1.11
N GLU A 161 11.82 29.34 2.02
CA GLU A 161 11.98 29.12 3.47
C GLU A 161 11.95 27.63 3.85
N ILE A 162 11.09 26.83 3.21
CA ILE A 162 11.04 25.38 3.44
C ILE A 162 12.31 24.71 2.91
N MET A 163 12.81 25.12 1.74
CA MET A 163 14.07 24.60 1.19
C MET A 163 15.27 24.92 2.09
N GLU A 164 15.30 26.11 2.70
CA GLU A 164 16.33 26.48 3.68
C GLU A 164 16.28 25.60 4.92
N LYS A 165 15.09 25.41 5.52
CA LYS A 165 14.91 24.50 6.67
C LYS A 165 15.34 23.07 6.35
N TYR A 166 15.03 22.58 5.14
CA TYR A 166 15.47 21.27 4.69
C TYR A 166 17.00 21.21 4.61
N ARG A 167 17.65 22.22 4.01
CA ARG A 167 19.12 22.29 3.92
C ARG A 167 19.77 22.29 5.30
N GLU A 168 19.29 23.10 6.23
CA GLU A 168 19.80 23.14 7.60
C GLU A 168 19.67 21.79 8.31
N SER A 169 18.57 21.07 8.10
CA SER A 169 18.38 19.71 8.62
C SER A 169 19.46 18.76 8.11
N ARG A 170 19.71 18.74 6.80
CA ARG A 170 20.73 17.86 6.19
C ARG A 170 22.14 18.18 6.67
N VAL A 171 22.48 19.46 6.78
CA VAL A 171 23.79 19.91 7.29
C VAL A 171 24.00 19.48 8.75
N LYS A 172 22.96 19.57 9.59
CA LYS A 172 23.04 19.11 10.98
C LYS A 172 23.30 17.61 11.08
N ILE A 173 22.63 16.80 10.25
CA ILE A 173 22.85 15.34 10.23
C ILE A 173 24.28 15.04 9.79
N TYR A 174 24.73 15.62 8.68
CA TYR A 174 26.10 15.43 8.19
C TYR A 174 27.15 15.82 9.23
N ASN A 175 27.01 16.98 9.86
CA ASN A 175 27.98 17.43 10.86
C ASN A 175 28.01 16.51 12.08
N ALA A 176 26.87 15.96 12.51
CA ALA A 176 26.81 15.00 13.61
C ALA A 176 27.58 13.72 13.26
N ASP A 177 27.40 13.20 12.04
CA ASP A 177 28.06 11.98 11.55
C ASP A 177 29.58 12.12 11.37
N VAL A 178 30.08 13.33 11.04
CA VAL A 178 31.52 13.59 10.86
C VAL A 178 32.24 13.77 12.20
N THR A 179 31.50 14.04 13.28
CA THR A 179 32.06 14.23 14.64
C THR A 179 32.06 12.98 15.52
N GLU A 180 31.45 11.88 15.08
CA GLU A 180 31.51 10.54 15.73
C GLU A 180 32.62 9.65 15.14
#